data_AF-A0A3S9ZQU6-F1
#
_entry.id   AF-A0A3S9ZQU6-F1
#
_cell.length_a   1.000
_cell.length_b   1.000
_cell.length_c   1.000
_cell.angle_alpha   90.00
_cell.angle_beta   90.00
_cell.angle_gamma   90.00
#
_symmetry.space_group_name_H-M   'P 1'
#
loop_
_entity.id
_entity.type
_entity.pdbx_description
1 polymer ?
#
loop_
_entity_poly.entity_id
_entity_poly.type
_entity_poly.pdbx_seq_one_letter_code
_entity_poly.pdbx_strand_id
1 'polypeptide(L)'
;MTEHTRLLGEVVPVLEELSAEAARIQEGEITEPVRDIAPLSLRTHELAMKCTRQVHELSVSEYPAMKDGAENLVHLVGACAQISLAATLCNLAIHHRTEILLYQDADSTPSASRDQLRRAGVEMERAATTYGAVARRLSRRLASFSARAEDRRLISEAQGPRQQKAPSTPSPRIARRHTR
;
A
#
# COMPACT_ATOMS: atom_id res chain seq x y z
N MET A 1 -0.32 9.66 -13.82
CA MET A 1 -1.02 10.29 -12.67
C MET A 1 -2.49 9.92 -12.55
N THR A 2 -3.32 10.12 -13.59
CA THR A 2 -4.75 9.71 -13.57
C THR A 2 -4.95 8.22 -13.27
N GLU A 3 -4.05 7.37 -13.77
CA GLU A 3 -4.07 5.93 -13.49
C GLU A 3 -3.85 5.61 -12.01
N HIS A 4 -2.85 6.22 -11.35
CA HIS A 4 -2.63 6.00 -9.93
C HIS A 4 -3.80 6.47 -9.07
N THR A 5 -4.45 7.59 -9.43
CA THR A 5 -5.66 8.05 -8.72
C THR A 5 -6.81 7.06 -8.86
N ARG A 6 -7.01 6.50 -10.06
CA ARG A 6 -8.00 5.44 -10.30
C ARG A 6 -7.69 4.22 -9.44
N LEU A 7 -6.45 3.73 -9.47
CA LEU A 7 -6.02 2.57 -8.71
C LEU A 7 -6.16 2.76 -7.19
N LEU A 8 -5.85 3.95 -6.66
CA LEU A 8 -6.10 4.27 -5.24
C LEU A 8 -7.60 4.23 -4.90
N GLY A 9 -8.46 4.67 -5.82
CA GLY A 9 -9.91 4.61 -5.67
C GLY A 9 -10.47 3.19 -5.72
N GLU A 10 -9.83 2.28 -6.46
CA GLU A 10 -10.23 0.87 -6.56
C GLU A 10 -9.94 0.05 -5.28
N VAL A 11 -9.00 0.50 -4.43
CA VAL A 11 -8.65 -0.21 -3.18
C VAL A 11 -9.75 -0.12 -2.13
N VAL A 12 -10.41 1.04 -2.02
CA VAL A 12 -11.46 1.30 -1.02
C VAL A 12 -12.62 0.30 -1.07
N PRO A 13 -13.32 0.10 -2.21
CA PRO A 13 -14.45 -0.83 -2.27
C PRO A 13 -14.04 -2.27 -1.96
N VAL A 14 -12.80 -2.68 -2.32
CA VAL A 14 -12.29 -4.01 -1.99
C VAL A 14 -12.08 -4.15 -0.48
N LEU A 15 -11.53 -3.13 0.19
CA LEU A 15 -11.37 -3.16 1.66
C LEU A 15 -12.71 -3.18 2.39
N GLU A 16 -13.71 -2.44 1.90
CA GLU A 16 -15.07 -2.46 2.46
C GLU A 16 -15.73 -3.84 2.29
N GLU A 17 -15.55 -4.48 1.12
CA GLU A 17 -16.04 -5.84 0.87
C GLU A 17 -15.38 -6.86 1.82
N LEU A 18 -14.06 -6.81 1.95
CA LEU A 18 -13.30 -7.71 2.82
C LEU A 18 -13.63 -7.48 4.30
N SER A 19 -13.84 -6.24 4.74
CA SER A 19 -14.27 -5.94 6.12
C SER A 19 -15.67 -6.53 6.38
N ALA A 20 -16.60 -6.34 5.45
CA ALA A 20 -17.93 -6.91 5.55
C ALA A 20 -17.90 -8.46 5.55
N GLU A 21 -17.01 -9.07 4.78
CA GLU A 21 -16.76 -10.52 4.81
C GLU A 21 -16.22 -10.98 6.17
N ALA A 22 -15.24 -10.26 6.73
CA ALA A 22 -14.72 -10.54 8.07
C ALA A 22 -15.82 -10.47 9.15
N ALA A 23 -16.68 -9.46 9.09
CA ALA A 23 -17.82 -9.32 10.01
C ALA A 23 -18.81 -10.48 9.89
N ARG A 24 -19.16 -10.89 8.67
CA ARG A 24 -20.06 -12.05 8.45
C ARG A 24 -19.48 -13.35 9.02
N ILE A 25 -18.19 -13.61 8.81
CA ILE A 25 -17.54 -14.81 9.35
C ILE A 25 -17.45 -14.75 10.88
N GLN A 26 -17.13 -13.57 11.43
CA GLN A 26 -17.06 -13.35 12.88
C GLN A 26 -18.42 -13.65 13.56
N GLU A 27 -19.51 -13.17 12.98
CA GLU A 27 -20.87 -13.37 13.52
C GLU A 27 -21.37 -14.81 13.32
N GLY A 28 -20.90 -15.50 12.28
CA GLY A 28 -21.24 -16.88 11.97
C GLY A 28 -20.61 -17.93 12.90
N GLU A 29 -21.00 -19.19 12.65
CA GLU A 29 -20.30 -20.34 13.20
C GLU A 29 -19.05 -20.64 12.37
N ILE A 30 -17.91 -20.80 13.04
CA ILE A 30 -16.64 -21.13 12.40
C ILE A 30 -16.38 -22.61 12.66
N THR A 31 -16.80 -23.46 11.72
CA THR A 31 -16.73 -24.92 11.86
C THR A 31 -15.60 -25.52 11.03
N GLU A 32 -15.31 -24.92 9.88
CA GLU A 32 -14.24 -25.35 8.97
C GLU A 32 -13.28 -24.16 8.76
N PRO A 33 -12.44 -23.79 9.73
CA PRO A 33 -11.71 -22.51 9.73
C PRO A 33 -10.85 -22.27 8.47
N VAL A 34 -10.27 -23.33 7.91
CA VAL A 34 -9.52 -23.23 6.64
C VAL A 34 -10.46 -22.87 5.49
N ARG A 35 -11.64 -23.47 5.41
CA ARG A 35 -12.62 -23.18 4.36
C ARG A 35 -13.29 -21.82 4.56
N ASP A 36 -13.59 -21.49 5.81
CA ASP A 36 -14.38 -20.33 6.19
C ASP A 36 -13.56 -19.03 6.13
N ILE A 37 -12.27 -19.07 6.54
CA ILE A 37 -11.44 -17.87 6.73
C ILE A 37 -10.30 -17.76 5.72
N ALA A 38 -9.74 -18.87 5.20
CA ALA A 38 -8.58 -18.78 4.29
C ALA A 38 -8.86 -17.97 3.01
N PRO A 39 -10.05 -18.03 2.38
CA PRO A 39 -10.36 -17.16 1.24
C PRO A 39 -10.21 -15.67 1.57
N LEU A 40 -10.76 -15.22 2.71
CA LEU A 40 -10.61 -13.85 3.20
C LEU A 40 -9.13 -13.49 3.44
N SER A 41 -8.38 -14.38 4.10
CA SER A 41 -6.96 -14.17 4.38
C SER A 41 -6.14 -13.99 3.10
N LEU A 42 -6.33 -14.88 2.12
CA LEU A 42 -5.64 -14.85 0.84
C LEU A 42 -5.94 -13.56 0.07
N ARG A 43 -7.22 -13.20 -0.06
CA ARG A 43 -7.63 -11.97 -0.75
C ARG A 43 -7.05 -10.71 -0.08
N THR A 44 -7.04 -10.68 1.25
CA THR A 44 -6.46 -9.57 2.01
C THR A 44 -4.94 -9.48 1.80
N HIS A 45 -4.25 -10.63 1.79
CA HIS A 45 -2.82 -10.68 1.53
C HIS A 45 -2.46 -10.25 0.09
N GLU A 46 -3.22 -10.72 -0.90
CA GLU A 46 -3.07 -10.30 -2.29
C GLU A 46 -3.26 -8.79 -2.46
N LEU A 47 -4.25 -8.22 -1.77
CA LEU A 47 -4.47 -6.79 -1.75
C LEU A 47 -3.29 -6.05 -1.10
N ALA A 48 -2.77 -6.54 0.03
CA ALA A 48 -1.59 -5.96 0.67
C ALA A 48 -0.38 -5.92 -0.27
N MET A 49 -0.15 -7.01 -1.02
CA MET A 49 0.92 -7.09 -2.02
C MET A 49 0.71 -6.12 -3.18
N LYS A 50 -0.53 -6.00 -3.69
CA LYS A 50 -0.88 -5.04 -4.74
C LYS A 50 -0.64 -3.60 -4.26
N CYS A 51 -1.10 -3.27 -3.07
CA CYS A 51 -0.96 -1.94 -2.47
C CYS A 51 0.51 -1.59 -2.21
N THR A 52 1.30 -2.54 -1.70
CA THR A 52 2.75 -2.34 -1.48
C THR A 52 3.49 -2.06 -2.78
N ARG A 53 3.19 -2.81 -3.86
CA ARG A 53 3.77 -2.53 -5.19
C ARG A 53 3.38 -1.14 -5.70
N GLN A 54 2.12 -0.78 -5.59
CA GLN A 54 1.63 0.54 -6.02
C GLN A 54 2.32 1.68 -5.25
N VAL A 55 2.50 1.54 -3.93
CA VAL A 55 3.21 2.53 -3.12
C VAL A 55 4.69 2.63 -3.53
N HIS A 56 5.32 1.48 -3.81
CA HIS A 56 6.69 1.47 -4.31
C HIS A 56 6.82 2.21 -5.65
N GLU A 57 5.95 1.91 -6.62
CA GLU A 57 5.92 2.60 -7.92
C GLU A 57 5.74 4.11 -7.77
N LEU A 58 4.83 4.54 -6.89
CA LEU A 58 4.64 5.96 -6.60
C LEU A 58 5.89 6.58 -5.96
N SER A 59 6.56 5.87 -5.04
CA SER A 59 7.73 6.39 -4.31
C SER A 59 8.94 6.68 -5.19
N VAL A 60 9.06 5.99 -6.32
CA VAL A 60 10.16 6.16 -7.29
C VAL A 60 9.77 7.02 -8.50
N SER A 61 8.54 7.54 -8.53
CA SER A 61 8.03 8.42 -9.58
C SER A 61 8.24 9.90 -9.25
N GLU A 62 7.62 10.81 -10.02
CA GLU A 62 7.57 12.24 -9.71
C GLU A 62 6.61 12.57 -8.54
N TYR A 63 5.79 11.60 -8.11
CA TYR A 63 4.78 11.80 -7.07
C TYR A 63 5.30 12.38 -5.74
N PRO A 64 6.46 11.96 -5.19
CA PRO A 64 6.96 12.52 -3.94
C PRO A 64 7.28 14.03 -4.03
N ALA A 65 7.63 14.51 -5.24
CA ALA A 65 7.95 15.91 -5.49
C ALA A 65 6.71 16.79 -5.66
N MET A 66 5.53 16.19 -5.88
CA MET A 66 4.27 16.94 -5.86
C MET A 66 3.97 17.47 -4.46
N LYS A 67 3.13 18.51 -4.39
CA LYS A 67 2.71 19.04 -3.10
C LYS A 67 1.96 17.99 -2.29
N ASP A 68 2.39 17.82 -1.04
CA ASP A 68 1.92 16.79 -0.10
C ASP A 68 2.20 15.35 -0.56
N GLY A 69 2.96 15.14 -1.63
CA GLY A 69 3.22 13.82 -2.22
C GLY A 69 3.92 12.87 -1.25
N ALA A 70 5.00 13.33 -0.61
CA ALA A 70 5.73 12.57 0.41
C ALA A 70 4.87 12.25 1.64
N GLU A 71 4.07 13.21 2.14
CA GLU A 71 3.15 12.98 3.26
C GLU A 71 2.10 11.92 2.91
N ASN A 72 1.49 12.03 1.72
CA ASN A 72 0.52 11.05 1.23
C ASN A 72 1.16 9.66 1.10
N LEU A 73 2.44 9.54 0.69
CA LEU A 73 3.14 8.26 0.66
C LEU A 73 3.29 7.64 2.06
N VAL A 74 3.64 8.43 3.06
CA VAL A 74 3.73 7.94 4.46
C VAL A 74 2.38 7.37 4.91
N HIS A 75 1.29 8.07 4.62
CA HIS A 75 -0.06 7.57 4.92
C HIS A 75 -0.38 6.27 4.20
N LEU A 76 -0.05 6.16 2.91
CA LEU A 76 -0.28 4.94 2.13
C LEU A 76 0.57 3.77 2.62
N VAL A 77 1.83 3.99 3.02
CA VAL A 77 2.67 2.96 3.65
C VAL A 77 2.02 2.47 4.95
N GLY A 78 1.54 3.39 5.79
CA GLY A 78 0.81 3.05 7.01
C GLY A 78 -0.43 2.19 6.73
N ALA A 79 -1.23 2.57 5.73
CA ALA A 79 -2.39 1.80 5.31
C ALA A 79 -2.00 0.41 4.76
N CYS A 80 -0.92 0.28 3.97
CA CYS A 80 -0.43 -1.03 3.53
C CYS A 80 -0.05 -1.94 4.71
N ALA A 81 0.55 -1.38 5.77
CA ALA A 81 0.87 -2.12 6.98
C ALA A 81 -0.41 -2.60 7.71
N GLN A 82 -1.46 -1.78 7.74
CA GLN A 82 -2.77 -2.16 8.30
C GLN A 82 -3.39 -3.33 7.52
N ILE A 83 -3.37 -3.30 6.19
CA ILE A 83 -3.89 -4.40 5.35
C ILE A 83 -3.08 -5.68 5.59
N SER A 84 -1.75 -5.56 5.70
CA SER A 84 -0.86 -6.70 5.98
C SER A 84 -1.11 -7.30 7.37
N LEU A 85 -1.38 -6.44 8.37
CA LEU A 85 -1.77 -6.84 9.70
C LEU A 85 -3.13 -7.55 9.68
N ALA A 86 -4.11 -7.04 8.93
CA ALA A 86 -5.42 -7.68 8.77
C ALA A 86 -5.29 -9.11 8.22
N ALA A 87 -4.47 -9.32 7.18
CA ALA A 87 -4.21 -10.67 6.65
C ALA A 87 -3.57 -11.59 7.71
N THR A 88 -2.63 -11.05 8.49
CA THR A 88 -1.97 -11.80 9.58
C THR A 88 -2.98 -12.19 10.67
N LEU A 89 -3.91 -11.29 11.03
CA LEU A 89 -4.97 -11.56 11.99
C LEU A 89 -5.93 -12.64 11.48
N CYS A 90 -6.28 -12.64 10.19
CA CYS A 90 -7.05 -13.73 9.58
C CYS A 90 -6.32 -15.08 9.68
N ASN A 91 -5.01 -15.12 9.43
CA ASN A 91 -4.21 -16.34 9.62
C ASN A 91 -4.19 -16.80 11.08
N LEU A 92 -4.05 -15.87 12.03
CA LEU A 92 -4.12 -16.18 13.46
C LEU A 92 -5.50 -16.75 13.85
N ALA A 93 -6.58 -16.23 13.26
CA ALA A 93 -7.93 -16.72 13.47
C ALA A 93 -8.09 -18.18 13.01
N ILE A 94 -7.47 -18.55 11.88
CA ILE A 94 -7.42 -19.93 11.38
C ILE A 94 -6.65 -20.83 12.35
N HIS A 95 -5.46 -20.41 12.76
CA HIS A 95 -4.60 -21.20 13.65
C HIS A 95 -5.28 -21.50 14.98
N HIS A 96 -5.79 -20.48 15.68
CA HIS A 96 -6.46 -20.68 16.96
C HIS A 96 -7.67 -21.60 16.84
N ARG A 97 -8.48 -21.46 15.78
CA ARG A 97 -9.64 -22.33 15.61
C ARG A 97 -9.25 -23.77 15.26
N THR A 98 -8.20 -23.94 14.47
CA THR A 98 -7.67 -25.27 14.11
C THR A 98 -7.10 -25.98 15.35
N GLU A 99 -6.36 -25.29 16.20
CA GLU A 99 -5.85 -25.85 17.46
C GLU A 99 -7.00 -26.32 18.37
N ILE A 100 -8.09 -25.55 18.47
CA ILE A 100 -9.28 -25.94 19.24
C ILE A 100 -9.94 -27.21 18.70
N LEU A 101 -9.97 -27.38 17.38
CA LEU A 101 -10.57 -28.56 16.75
C LEU A 101 -9.69 -29.81 16.85
N LEU A 102 -8.37 -29.63 17.00
CA LEU A 102 -7.40 -30.74 17.05
C LEU A 102 -7.08 -31.20 18.48
N TYR A 103 -7.17 -30.31 19.48
CA TYR A 103 -6.77 -30.61 20.86
C TYR A 103 -7.96 -30.53 21.82
N GLN A 104 -8.19 -31.60 22.59
CA GLN A 104 -9.34 -31.73 23.50
C GLN A 104 -9.32 -30.76 24.70
N ASP A 105 -8.16 -30.21 25.06
CA ASP A 105 -7.98 -29.28 26.19
C ASP A 105 -7.95 -27.80 25.76
N ALA A 106 -8.18 -27.50 24.48
CA ALA A 106 -8.21 -26.14 23.98
C ALA A 106 -9.60 -25.50 24.22
N ASP A 107 -9.60 -24.20 24.51
CA ASP A 107 -10.77 -23.42 24.89
C ASP A 107 -11.93 -23.61 23.88
N SER A 108 -13.04 -24.20 24.31
CA SER A 108 -14.12 -24.69 23.42
C SER A 108 -14.84 -23.57 22.64
N THR A 109 -14.62 -22.31 23.01
CA THR A 109 -15.32 -21.16 22.43
C THR A 109 -14.49 -20.49 21.32
N PRO A 110 -15.07 -20.15 20.16
CA PRO A 110 -14.36 -19.48 19.06
C PRO A 110 -14.06 -17.99 19.36
N SER A 111 -14.04 -17.57 20.63
CA SER A 111 -13.94 -16.17 21.05
C SER A 111 -12.65 -15.50 20.58
N ALA A 112 -11.50 -16.19 20.69
CA ALA A 112 -10.22 -15.69 20.21
C ALA A 112 -10.22 -15.49 18.69
N SER A 113 -10.69 -16.48 17.91
CA SER A 113 -10.79 -16.40 16.45
C SER A 113 -11.69 -15.24 16.01
N ARG A 114 -12.84 -15.07 16.68
CA ARG A 114 -13.76 -13.95 16.46
C ARG A 114 -13.13 -12.60 16.78
N ASP A 115 -12.39 -12.47 17.88
CA ASP A 115 -11.70 -11.21 18.18
C ASP A 115 -10.64 -10.86 17.11
N GLN A 116 -9.89 -11.85 16.61
CA GLN A 116 -8.94 -11.60 15.52
C GLN A 116 -9.65 -11.16 14.23
N LEU A 117 -10.77 -11.78 13.86
CA LEU A 117 -11.57 -11.37 12.70
C LEU A 117 -12.13 -9.95 12.86
N ARG A 118 -12.66 -9.63 14.05
CA ARG A 118 -13.12 -8.27 14.38
C ARG A 118 -12.00 -7.24 14.22
N ARG A 119 -10.81 -7.55 14.75
CA ARG A 119 -9.63 -6.68 14.62
C ARG A 119 -9.18 -6.55 13.17
N ALA A 120 -9.22 -7.63 12.39
CA ALA A 120 -8.90 -7.61 10.98
C ALA A 120 -9.83 -6.64 10.21
N GLY A 121 -11.13 -6.72 10.45
CA GLY A 121 -12.11 -5.78 9.86
C GLY A 121 -11.81 -4.32 10.22
N VAL A 122 -11.52 -4.03 11.49
CA VAL A 122 -11.15 -2.68 11.94
C VAL A 122 -9.91 -2.14 11.21
N GLU A 123 -8.88 -2.96 11.00
CA GLU A 123 -7.70 -2.54 10.26
C GLU A 123 -7.98 -2.31 8.76
N MET A 124 -8.87 -3.11 8.15
CA MET A 124 -9.32 -2.89 6.77
C MET A 124 -10.09 -1.57 6.63
N GLU A 125 -10.97 -1.24 7.56
CA GLU A 125 -11.73 0.02 7.57
C GLU A 125 -10.84 1.25 7.76
N ARG A 126 -9.84 1.15 8.64
CA ARG A 126 -8.83 2.21 8.82
C ARG A 126 -8.02 2.44 7.55
N ALA A 127 -7.61 1.36 6.89
CA ALA A 127 -6.93 1.43 5.60
C ALA A 127 -7.85 2.05 4.53
N ALA A 128 -9.12 1.66 4.46
CA ALA A 128 -10.10 2.18 3.51
C ALA A 128 -10.30 3.69 3.68
N THR A 129 -10.42 4.14 4.93
CA THR A 129 -10.52 5.57 5.28
C THR A 129 -9.31 6.35 4.78
N THR A 130 -8.10 5.82 5.00
CA THR A 130 -6.85 6.44 4.58
C THR A 130 -6.72 6.51 3.06
N TYR A 131 -6.94 5.40 2.35
CA TYR A 131 -6.95 5.35 0.89
C TYR A 131 -7.98 6.31 0.30
N GLY A 132 -9.19 6.32 0.84
CA GLY A 132 -10.25 7.23 0.41
C GLY A 132 -9.90 8.71 0.61
N ALA A 133 -9.27 9.06 1.73
CA ALA A 133 -8.81 10.42 2.00
C ALA A 133 -7.74 10.87 0.98
N VAL A 134 -6.73 10.04 0.74
CA VAL A 134 -5.65 10.33 -0.23
C VAL A 134 -6.21 10.41 -1.66
N ALA A 135 -7.05 9.45 -2.07
CA ALA A 135 -7.67 9.44 -3.39
C ALA A 135 -8.51 10.71 -3.63
N ARG A 136 -9.34 11.12 -2.66
CA ARG A 136 -10.12 12.36 -2.75
C ARG A 136 -9.25 13.60 -2.83
N ARG A 137 -8.17 13.69 -2.03
CA ARG A 137 -7.22 14.82 -2.06
C ARG A 137 -6.58 14.91 -3.46
N LEU A 138 -6.10 13.79 -4.00
CA LEU A 138 -5.47 13.75 -5.31
C LEU A 138 -6.45 14.09 -6.45
N SER A 139 -7.67 13.56 -6.43
CA SER A 139 -8.72 13.90 -7.41
C SER A 139 -9.03 15.40 -7.44
N ARG A 140 -9.17 16.04 -6.27
CA ARG A 140 -9.38 17.50 -6.19
C ARG A 140 -8.21 18.28 -6.77
N ARG A 141 -6.97 17.86 -6.48
CA ARG A 141 -5.77 18.49 -7.03
C ARG A 141 -5.72 18.38 -8.55
N LEU A 142 -5.99 17.20 -9.11
CA LEU A 142 -5.99 16.97 -10.55
C LEU A 142 -7.09 17.76 -11.27
N ALA A 143 -8.22 18.01 -10.63
CA ALA A 143 -9.27 18.88 -11.15
C ALA A 143 -8.82 20.37 -11.17
N SER A 144 -8.06 20.81 -10.16
CA SER A 144 -7.60 22.20 -10.04
C SER A 144 -6.46 22.54 -11.01
N PHE A 145 -6.64 23.59 -11.81
CA PHE A 145 -5.59 24.06 -12.74
C PHE A 145 -4.40 24.68 -11.99
N SER A 146 -4.65 25.48 -10.95
CA SER A 146 -3.60 26.12 -10.15
C SER A 146 -2.78 25.09 -9.39
N ALA A 147 -3.42 24.06 -8.82
CA ALA A 147 -2.72 22.98 -8.14
C ALA A 147 -1.82 22.19 -9.11
N ARG A 148 -2.29 21.94 -10.35
CA ARG A 148 -1.48 21.30 -11.39
C ARG A 148 -0.28 22.16 -11.82
N ALA A 149 -0.46 23.48 -11.92
CA ALA A 149 0.65 24.38 -12.22
C ALA A 149 1.69 24.42 -11.10
N GLU A 150 1.24 24.43 -9.85
CA GLU A 150 2.09 24.31 -8.65
C GLU A 150 2.87 22.98 -8.65
N ASP A 151 2.21 21.85 -8.90
CA ASP A 151 2.86 20.54 -8.95
C ASP A 151 3.94 20.47 -10.03
N ARG A 152 3.67 21.00 -11.24
CA ARG A 152 4.68 21.06 -12.31
C ARG A 152 5.91 21.86 -11.90
N ARG A 153 5.71 22.98 -11.21
CA ARG A 153 6.81 23.81 -10.72
C ARG A 153 7.65 23.04 -9.70
N LEU A 154 7.02 22.43 -8.69
CA LEU A 154 7.71 21.68 -7.65
C LEU A 154 8.47 20.48 -8.23
N ILE A 155 7.87 19.75 -9.18
CA ILE A 155 8.54 18.66 -9.91
C ILE A 155 9.76 19.19 -10.66
N SER A 156 9.63 20.32 -11.39
CA SER A 156 10.75 20.90 -12.14
C SER A 156 11.89 21.37 -11.24
N GLU A 157 11.58 21.93 -10.08
CA GLU A 157 12.56 22.36 -9.07
C GLU A 157 13.28 21.15 -8.46
N ALA A 158 12.56 20.06 -8.18
CA ALA A 158 13.13 18.83 -7.67
C ALA A 158 14.01 18.09 -8.71
N GLN A 159 13.70 18.24 -10.00
CA GLN A 159 14.48 17.62 -11.08
C GLN A 159 15.77 18.39 -11.38
N GLY A 160 15.78 19.72 -11.25
CA GLY A 160 16.94 20.59 -11.45
C GLY A 160 17.67 20.39 -12.79
N PRO A 161 18.69 21.20 -13.12
CA PRO A 161 19.56 20.87 -14.24
C PRO A 161 20.34 19.60 -13.88
N ARG A 162 20.00 18.46 -14.50
CA ARG A 162 20.94 17.35 -14.63
C ARG A 162 22.20 17.94 -15.25
N GLN A 163 23.24 18.16 -14.45
CA GLN A 163 24.58 18.39 -15.00
C GLN A 163 24.91 17.14 -15.81
N GLN A 164 24.67 17.21 -17.13
CA GLN A 164 25.33 16.36 -18.08
C GLN A 164 26.82 16.60 -17.83
N LYS A 165 27.43 15.69 -17.08
CA LYS A 165 28.87 15.59 -16.98
C LYS A 165 29.31 15.27 -18.41
N ALA A 166 29.65 16.30 -19.16
CA ALA A 166 30.19 16.17 -20.50
C ALA A 166 31.34 15.15 -20.39
N PRO A 167 31.44 14.16 -21.29
CA PRO A 167 32.60 13.29 -21.30
C PRO A 167 33.81 14.19 -21.50
N SER A 168 34.66 14.27 -20.48
CA SER A 168 35.92 15.00 -20.54
C SER A 168 36.80 14.32 -21.59
N THR A 169 36.72 14.80 -22.82
CA THR A 169 37.64 14.41 -23.89
C THR A 169 39.06 14.70 -23.40
N PRO A 170 39.96 13.71 -23.26
CA PRO A 170 41.33 14.00 -22.90
C PRO A 170 41.96 14.78 -24.05
N SER A 171 42.42 16.00 -23.77
CA SER A 171 43.19 16.79 -24.74
C SER A 171 44.48 16.04 -25.09
N PRO A 172 44.83 15.91 -26.38
CA PRO A 172 46.04 15.21 -26.77
C PRO A 172 47.27 16.01 -26.32
N ARG A 173 48.20 15.34 -25.63
CA ARG A 173 49.50 15.91 -25.29
C ARG A 173 50.22 16.30 -26.59
N ILE A 174 50.52 17.59 -26.72
CA ILE A 174 51.37 18.12 -27.79
C ILE A 174 52.73 17.41 -27.70
N ALA A 175 53.05 16.63 -28.73
CA ALA A 175 54.37 16.07 -28.94
C ALA A 175 55.37 17.20 -29.23
N ARG A 176 56.33 17.43 -28.33
CA ARG A 176 57.53 18.21 -28.66
C ARG A 176 58.63 17.25 -29.09
N ARG A 177 58.86 17.24 -30.40
CA ARG A 177 59.93 16.55 -31.11
C ARG A 177 61.26 17.28 -30.89
N HIS A 178 62.33 16.50 -30.70
CA HIS A 178 63.73 16.91 -30.65
C HIS A 178 64.20 17.71 -31.87
N THR A 179 65.05 18.72 -31.58
CA THR A 179 66.22 19.19 -32.36
C THR A 179 67.11 19.88 -31.31
N ARG A 180 68.41 19.62 -31.13
CA ARG A 180 69.51 19.24 -32.02
C ARG A 180 70.56 18.48 -31.18
#